data_AF-A0A0G0C922-F1
#
_entry.id   AF-A0A0G0C922-F1
#
_cell.length_a   1.000
_cell.length_b   1.000
_cell.length_c   1.000
_cell.angle_alpha   90.00
_cell.angle_beta   90.00
_cell.angle_gamma   90.00
#
_symmetry.space_group_name_H-M   'P 1'
#
loop_
_entity.id
_entity.type
_entity.pdbx_description
1 polymer ?
#
loop_
_entity_poly.entity_id
_entity_poly.type
_entity_poly.pdbx_seq_one_letter_code
_entity_poly.pdbx_strand_id
1 'polypeptide(L)'
;NSDNRLSARCRQYLNQNILEETMSEKETVTRGELVKAAKELNDVLFEEDDKQRIDIKANAKVLDQKIREASTLLANDDEMSEETLTTLKTIGADLPESMGGPASGTEDGDDDPGTEEQEQEEEVETEKIDTTAAVKSAKVAKKVAELQAIAKEMGVRIAPPFLKDLKKCRDYVVEKLQKLATEGRPVKREKVKKERKAGGKRGPGPGIIATIFEFVSKATAKSPVKKDDILAHLKEKFPEREEKSMSATINVQLPGRMAREKNINIVKNAEGAFYVK
;
A
#
# COMPACT_ATOMS: atom_id res chain seq x y z
N ASN A 1 40.21 7.14 -20.54
CA ASN A 1 38.85 6.60 -20.83
C ASN A 1 38.52 5.31 -20.05
N SER A 2 39.25 5.01 -18.97
CA SER A 2 39.06 3.87 -18.07
C SER A 2 38.11 4.18 -16.90
N ASP A 3 37.97 5.46 -16.51
CA ASP A 3 37.20 5.87 -15.32
C ASP A 3 35.68 5.70 -15.47
N ASN A 4 35.17 5.70 -16.70
CA ASN A 4 33.73 5.54 -16.94
C ASN A 4 33.26 4.08 -16.81
N ARG A 5 34.17 3.10 -16.94
CA ARG A 5 33.84 1.66 -16.86
C ARG A 5 33.74 1.15 -15.41
N LEU A 6 34.55 1.67 -14.48
CA LEU A 6 34.41 1.35 -13.05
C LEU A 6 33.06 1.83 -12.49
N SER A 7 32.58 2.98 -12.97
CA SER A 7 31.30 3.56 -12.55
C SER A 7 30.08 2.71 -12.94
N ALA A 8 30.12 2.05 -14.10
CA ALA A 8 29.03 1.19 -14.57
C ALA A 8 28.94 -0.10 -13.76
N ARG A 9 30.09 -0.76 -13.49
CA ARG A 9 30.13 -1.98 -12.66
C ARG A 9 29.72 -1.73 -11.21
N CYS A 10 30.16 -0.63 -10.59
CA CYS A 10 29.72 -0.28 -9.24
C CYS A 10 28.21 0.01 -9.19
N ARG A 11 27.64 0.67 -10.21
CA ARG A 11 26.19 0.89 -10.29
C ARG A 11 25.40 -0.40 -10.47
N GLN A 12 25.91 -1.33 -11.27
CA GLN A 12 25.29 -2.64 -11.47
C GLN A 12 25.31 -3.46 -10.17
N TYR A 13 26.44 -3.47 -9.45
CA TYR A 13 26.58 -4.18 -8.18
C TYR A 13 25.71 -3.58 -7.06
N LEU A 14 25.64 -2.24 -6.97
CA LEU A 14 24.74 -1.57 -6.03
C LEU A 14 23.27 -1.85 -6.36
N ASN A 15 22.88 -1.83 -7.64
CA ASN A 15 21.51 -2.16 -8.02
C ASN A 15 21.18 -3.63 -7.75
N GLN A 16 22.11 -4.57 -7.98
CA GLN A 16 21.90 -5.99 -7.65
C GLN A 16 21.76 -6.22 -6.15
N ASN A 17 22.65 -5.68 -5.31
CA ASN A 17 22.55 -5.85 -3.86
C ASN A 17 21.34 -5.13 -3.26
N ILE A 18 20.95 -3.97 -3.80
CA ILE A 18 19.71 -3.30 -3.39
C ILE A 18 18.50 -4.14 -3.81
N LEU A 19 18.51 -4.76 -4.99
CA LEU A 19 17.45 -5.68 -5.41
C LEU A 19 17.40 -6.93 -4.53
N GLU A 20 18.52 -7.61 -4.27
CA GLU A 20 18.58 -8.81 -3.43
C GLU A 20 18.16 -8.52 -1.97
N GLU A 21 18.54 -7.37 -1.41
CA GLU A 21 18.11 -6.95 -0.06
C GLU A 21 16.62 -6.56 -0.02
N THR A 22 16.01 -6.20 -1.17
CA THR A 22 14.55 -5.96 -1.30
C THR A 22 13.75 -7.18 -1.75
N MET A 23 14.41 -8.19 -2.33
CA MET A 23 13.82 -9.44 -2.83
C MET A 23 14.00 -10.59 -1.84
N SER A 24 14.75 -10.41 -0.75
CA SER A 24 14.42 -11.03 0.53
C SER A 24 13.10 -10.41 1.01
N GLU A 25 12.03 -10.79 0.32
CA GLU A 25 10.64 -10.63 0.74
C GLU A 25 10.55 -11.31 2.10
N LYS A 26 10.88 -10.58 3.16
CA LYS A 26 10.44 -10.96 4.50
C LYS A 26 8.94 -11.05 4.36
N GLU A 27 8.40 -12.26 4.39
CA GLU A 27 6.97 -12.53 4.34
C GLU A 27 6.30 -11.52 5.27
N THR A 28 5.64 -10.53 4.65
CA THR A 28 5.06 -9.45 5.42
C THR A 28 3.72 -9.97 5.91
N VAL A 29 3.65 -10.26 7.21
CA VAL A 29 2.41 -10.66 7.86
C VAL A 29 1.34 -9.59 7.58
N THR A 30 0.21 -10.03 7.07
CA THR A 30 -0.95 -9.22 6.77
C THR A 30 -1.63 -8.79 8.07
N ARG A 31 -2.40 -7.68 8.03
CA ARG A 31 -3.18 -7.25 9.20
C ARG A 31 -4.18 -8.32 9.64
N GLY A 32 -4.73 -9.09 8.71
CA GLY A 32 -5.69 -10.15 9.01
C GLY A 32 -5.08 -11.24 9.89
N GLU A 33 -3.89 -11.71 9.55
CA GLU A 33 -3.12 -12.69 10.33
C GLU A 33 -2.78 -12.16 11.73
N LEU A 34 -2.37 -10.89 11.84
CA LEU A 34 -2.14 -10.26 13.15
C LEU A 34 -3.42 -10.19 14.00
N VAL A 35 -4.57 -9.94 13.39
CA VAL A 35 -5.85 -9.88 14.13
C VAL A 35 -6.26 -11.27 14.61
N LYS A 36 -6.11 -12.31 13.78
CA LYS A 36 -6.34 -13.70 14.18
C LYS A 36 -5.44 -14.08 15.37
N ALA A 37 -4.13 -13.86 15.23
CA ALA A 37 -3.16 -14.14 16.29
C ALA A 37 -3.46 -13.37 17.60
N ALA A 38 -3.86 -12.10 17.49
CA ALA A 38 -4.23 -11.31 18.67
C ALA A 38 -5.52 -11.79 19.36
N LYS A 39 -6.50 -12.32 18.61
CA LYS A 39 -7.71 -12.92 19.20
C LYS A 39 -7.35 -14.17 19.99
N GLU A 40 -6.61 -15.07 19.38
CA GLU A 40 -6.22 -16.33 20.01
C GLU A 40 -5.34 -16.09 21.25
N LEU A 41 -4.39 -15.15 21.18
CA LEU A 41 -3.61 -14.74 22.35
C LEU A 41 -4.49 -14.12 23.46
N ASN A 42 -5.56 -13.41 23.11
CA ASN A 42 -6.50 -12.90 24.10
C ASN A 42 -7.34 -13.99 24.75
N ASP A 43 -7.63 -15.05 24.02
CA ASP A 43 -8.38 -16.19 24.51
C ASP A 43 -7.49 -17.05 25.41
N VAL A 44 -6.22 -17.29 25.05
CA VAL A 44 -5.30 -18.11 25.85
C VAL A 44 -4.75 -17.39 27.09
N LEU A 45 -4.31 -16.14 26.96
CA LEU A 45 -3.59 -15.45 28.05
C LEU A 45 -4.47 -14.61 28.96
N PHE A 46 -5.65 -14.17 28.49
CA PHE A 46 -6.43 -13.12 29.13
C PHE A 46 -7.91 -13.48 29.29
N GLU A 47 -8.25 -14.75 29.58
CA GLU A 47 -9.63 -15.17 29.84
C GLU A 47 -10.27 -14.37 30.98
N GLU A 48 -9.50 -14.05 32.03
CA GLU A 48 -10.02 -13.45 33.26
C GLU A 48 -9.86 -11.92 33.33
N ASP A 49 -8.95 -11.32 32.55
CA ASP A 49 -8.51 -9.92 32.72
C ASP A 49 -8.65 -9.07 31.44
N ASP A 50 -9.85 -8.52 31.23
CA ASP A 50 -10.18 -7.69 30.05
C ASP A 50 -9.26 -6.47 29.82
N LYS A 51 -8.59 -5.99 30.87
CA LYS A 51 -7.71 -4.81 30.79
C LYS A 51 -6.38 -5.09 30.08
N GLN A 52 -5.96 -6.35 30.03
CA GLN A 52 -4.70 -6.76 29.40
C GLN A 52 -4.89 -7.22 27.96
N ARG A 53 -6.15 -7.39 27.52
CA ARG A 53 -6.48 -7.78 26.16
C ARG A 53 -5.91 -6.82 25.11
N ILE A 54 -5.35 -7.42 24.07
CA ILE A 54 -4.83 -6.74 22.89
C ILE A 54 -6.01 -6.11 22.13
N ASP A 55 -5.94 -4.80 21.88
CA ASP A 55 -6.93 -4.09 21.07
C ASP A 55 -6.79 -4.46 19.58
N ILE A 56 -7.64 -5.37 19.10
CA ILE A 56 -7.68 -5.82 17.70
C ILE A 56 -8.04 -4.70 16.70
N LYS A 57 -8.59 -3.57 17.17
CA LYS A 57 -8.88 -2.40 16.32
C LYS A 57 -7.66 -1.50 16.16
N ALA A 58 -6.58 -1.77 16.87
CA ALA A 58 -5.33 -1.04 16.71
C ALA A 58 -4.76 -1.17 15.28
N ASN A 59 -3.84 -0.26 14.96
CA ASN A 59 -3.10 -0.31 13.71
C ASN A 59 -2.10 -1.49 13.73
N ALA A 60 -1.72 -1.98 12.55
CA ALA A 60 -0.87 -3.17 12.42
C ALA A 60 0.47 -3.10 13.16
N LYS A 61 1.06 -1.90 13.33
CA LYS A 61 2.33 -1.74 14.06
C LYS A 61 2.16 -1.89 15.57
N VAL A 62 1.10 -1.29 16.11
CA VAL A 62 0.75 -1.43 17.52
C VAL A 62 0.36 -2.88 17.82
N LEU A 63 -0.36 -3.51 16.88
CA LEU A 63 -0.76 -4.90 16.98
C LEU A 63 0.45 -5.84 16.99
N ASP A 64 1.39 -5.70 16.03
CA ASP A 64 2.65 -6.46 16.00
C ASP A 64 3.44 -6.32 17.32
N GLN A 65 3.58 -5.08 17.82
CA GLN A 65 4.29 -4.86 19.08
C GLN A 65 3.59 -5.54 20.28
N LYS A 66 2.26 -5.44 20.36
CA LYS A 66 1.49 -6.03 21.46
C LYS A 66 1.49 -7.55 21.42
N ILE A 67 1.44 -8.13 20.22
CA ILE A 67 1.55 -9.58 20.01
C ILE A 67 2.92 -10.06 20.49
N ARG A 68 4.02 -9.36 20.18
CA ARG A 68 5.36 -9.70 20.70
C ARG A 68 5.43 -9.63 22.22
N GLU A 69 4.88 -8.57 22.81
CA GLU A 69 4.82 -8.43 24.28
C GLU A 69 4.04 -9.60 24.91
N ALA A 70 2.86 -9.92 24.38
CA ALA A 70 2.03 -11.03 24.85
C ALA A 70 2.71 -12.40 24.65
N SER A 71 3.41 -12.61 23.53
CA SER A 71 4.09 -13.89 23.27
C SER A 71 5.15 -14.26 24.29
N THR A 72 5.72 -13.28 25.01
CA THR A 72 6.68 -13.54 26.10
C THR A 72 6.03 -14.10 27.37
N LEU A 73 4.69 -14.05 27.45
CA LEU A 73 3.91 -14.57 28.57
C LEU A 73 3.43 -16.00 28.34
N LEU A 74 3.56 -16.53 27.11
CA LEU A 74 3.16 -17.90 26.78
C LEU A 74 4.01 -18.91 27.56
N ALA A 75 3.33 -19.87 28.19
CA ALA A 75 3.93 -21.05 28.80
C ALA A 75 4.01 -22.20 27.80
N ASN A 76 4.88 -23.18 28.05
CA ASN A 76 5.06 -24.34 27.16
C ASN A 76 3.81 -25.22 26.98
N ASP A 77 2.87 -25.13 27.92
CA ASP A 77 1.65 -25.93 27.94
C ASP A 77 0.45 -25.20 27.30
N ASP A 78 0.64 -23.97 26.82
CA ASP A 78 -0.41 -23.19 26.16
C ASP A 78 -0.62 -23.70 24.72
N GLU A 79 -1.84 -24.17 24.43
CA GLU A 79 -2.21 -24.64 23.09
C GLU A 79 -2.61 -23.47 22.19
N MET A 80 -1.94 -23.36 21.03
CA MET A 80 -2.20 -22.34 20.01
C MET A 80 -2.24 -23.00 18.63
N SER A 81 -3.01 -22.43 17.70
CA SER A 81 -3.10 -22.86 16.32
C SER A 81 -1.76 -22.71 15.59
N GLU A 82 -1.52 -23.59 14.62
CA GLU A 82 -0.33 -23.56 13.77
C GLU A 82 -0.23 -22.25 12.96
N GLU A 83 -1.36 -21.68 12.55
CA GLU A 83 -1.43 -20.38 11.85
C GLU A 83 -0.85 -19.26 12.72
N THR A 84 -1.24 -19.22 14.00
CA THR A 84 -0.75 -18.21 14.92
C THR A 84 0.71 -18.43 15.29
N LEU A 85 1.15 -19.67 15.52
CA LEU A 85 2.55 -19.98 15.76
C LEU A 85 3.44 -19.59 14.56
N THR A 86 2.98 -19.83 13.34
CA THR A 86 3.67 -19.40 12.12
C THR A 86 3.75 -17.88 12.05
N THR A 87 2.65 -17.19 12.34
CA THR A 87 2.60 -15.73 12.40
C THR A 87 3.59 -15.16 13.43
N LEU A 88 3.65 -15.76 14.62
CA LEU A 88 4.59 -15.40 15.69
C LEU A 88 6.05 -15.61 15.28
N LYS A 89 6.36 -16.73 14.60
CA LYS A 89 7.70 -16.98 14.04
C LYS A 89 8.07 -15.95 12.96
N THR A 90 7.16 -15.63 12.05
CA THR A 90 7.40 -14.68 10.94
C THR A 90 7.63 -13.26 11.44
N ILE A 91 6.90 -12.82 12.47
CA ILE A 91 7.21 -11.53 13.11
C ILE A 91 8.52 -11.63 13.91
N GLY A 92 8.98 -12.80 14.33
CA GLY A 92 10.15 -12.96 15.19
C GLY A 92 9.82 -12.63 16.65
N ALA A 93 8.70 -13.16 17.11
CA ALA A 93 8.39 -13.28 18.52
C ALA A 93 9.33 -14.29 19.18
N ASP A 94 9.64 -14.08 20.45
CA ASP A 94 10.50 -14.97 21.24
C ASP A 94 9.61 -16.09 21.80
N LEU A 95 9.51 -17.19 21.05
CA LEU A 95 8.73 -18.36 21.44
C LEU A 95 9.61 -19.32 22.24
N PRO A 96 9.08 -20.00 23.27
CA PRO A 96 9.83 -21.03 23.96
C PRO A 96 10.25 -22.15 22.98
N GLU A 97 11.48 -22.65 23.13
CA GLU A 97 12.10 -23.60 22.19
C GLU A 97 11.26 -24.88 21.97
N SER A 98 10.44 -25.29 22.95
CA SER A 98 9.59 -26.47 22.83
C SER A 98 8.38 -26.27 21.90
N MET A 99 7.92 -25.04 21.68
CA MET A 99 6.85 -24.73 20.71
C MET A 99 7.36 -24.53 19.28
N GLY A 100 8.68 -24.52 19.11
CA GLY A 100 9.37 -24.32 17.83
C GLY A 100 9.58 -25.59 16.99
N GLY A 101 8.87 -26.68 17.27
CA GLY A 101 9.09 -27.97 16.62
C GLY A 101 9.15 -27.90 15.08
N PRO A 102 10.12 -28.55 14.42
CA PRO A 102 10.26 -28.52 12.98
C PRO A 102 9.17 -29.37 12.31
N ALA A 103 8.07 -28.73 11.92
CA ALA A 103 7.06 -29.34 11.06
C ALA A 103 7.59 -29.38 9.61
N SER A 104 8.30 -30.46 9.27
CA SER A 104 8.64 -30.85 7.91
C SER A 104 8.55 -32.37 7.80
N GLY A 105 7.32 -32.88 7.86
CA GLY A 105 6.97 -34.25 7.58
C GLY A 105 5.59 -34.28 6.92
N THR A 106 5.56 -34.13 5.60
CA THR A 106 4.39 -34.46 4.77
C THR A 106 4.23 -35.98 4.77
N GLU A 107 3.31 -36.51 5.58
CA GLU A 107 2.76 -37.85 5.41
C GLU A 107 1.34 -37.73 4.87
N ASP A 108 1.16 -38.26 3.66
CA ASP A 108 -0.10 -38.51 2.98
C ASP A 108 -1.01 -39.40 3.83
N GLY A 109 -2.23 -38.93 4.09
CA GLY A 109 -3.28 -39.69 4.76
C GLY A 109 -4.65 -39.24 4.27
N ASP A 110 -5.14 -39.91 3.23
CA ASP A 110 -6.56 -39.93 2.82
C ASP A 110 -7.43 -40.43 3.99
N ASP A 111 -8.43 -39.64 4.43
CA ASP A 111 -9.85 -40.05 4.47
C ASP A 111 -10.75 -39.09 5.28
N ASP A 112 -11.89 -38.81 4.64
CA ASP A 112 -13.24 -38.57 5.17
C ASP A 112 -13.70 -37.17 5.67
N PRO A 113 -14.89 -36.68 5.21
CA PRO A 113 -15.35 -35.32 5.40
C PRO A 113 -16.41 -35.19 6.50
N GLY A 114 -16.43 -34.04 7.17
CA GLY A 114 -17.63 -33.61 7.89
C GLY A 114 -17.37 -32.58 8.96
N THR A 115 -17.36 -31.30 8.59
CA THR A 115 -17.72 -30.24 9.53
C THR A 115 -18.34 -29.07 8.77
N GLU A 116 -19.68 -28.99 8.84
CA GLU A 116 -20.41 -27.75 8.66
C GLU A 116 -20.25 -26.93 9.94
N GLU A 117 -19.87 -25.65 9.84
CA GLU A 117 -20.71 -24.51 10.29
C GLU A 117 -19.96 -23.17 10.19
N GLN A 118 -20.49 -22.33 9.30
CA GLN A 118 -20.62 -20.87 9.32
C GLN A 118 -19.69 -20.03 10.22
N GLU A 119 -18.81 -19.26 9.59
CA GLU A 119 -18.42 -17.93 10.08
C GLU A 119 -18.62 -16.87 9.00
N GLN A 120 -19.20 -15.74 9.40
CA GLN A 120 -19.57 -14.61 8.58
C GLN A 120 -18.32 -13.85 8.11
N GLU A 121 -18.16 -13.74 6.79
CA GLU A 121 -17.18 -12.87 6.14
C GLU A 121 -17.53 -11.40 6.40
N GLU A 122 -16.82 -10.76 7.33
CA GLU A 122 -16.83 -9.31 7.48
C GLU A 122 -15.76 -8.72 6.54
N GLU A 123 -16.17 -8.04 5.46
CA GLU A 123 -15.29 -7.37 4.50
C GLU A 123 -14.47 -6.27 5.20
N VAL A 124 -13.23 -6.59 5.58
CA VAL A 124 -12.28 -5.61 6.12
C VAL A 124 -11.70 -4.78 4.97
N GLU A 125 -12.19 -3.56 4.85
CA GLU A 125 -11.72 -2.53 3.93
C GLU A 125 -10.21 -2.31 4.10
N THR A 126 -9.41 -2.70 3.10
CA THR A 126 -7.95 -2.54 3.13
C THR A 126 -7.56 -1.07 2.99
N GLU A 127 -7.47 -0.33 4.10
CA GLU A 127 -6.84 0.98 4.13
C GLU A 127 -5.31 0.85 4.02
N LYS A 128 -4.77 1.24 2.86
CA LYS A 128 -3.33 1.50 2.70
C LYS A 128 -2.97 2.77 3.47
N ILE A 129 -2.36 2.62 4.65
CA ILE A 129 -1.90 3.76 5.46
C ILE A 129 -0.39 3.95 5.36
N ASP A 130 -0.07 5.12 4.82
CA ASP A 130 1.25 5.71 4.63
C ASP A 130 1.93 5.99 5.98
N THR A 131 3.06 5.32 6.25
CA THR A 131 3.83 5.54 7.48
C THR A 131 4.89 6.63 7.30
N THR A 132 4.60 7.74 7.98
CA THR A 132 5.49 8.67 8.68
C THR A 132 6.88 8.97 8.07
N ALA A 133 6.95 10.11 7.38
CA ALA A 133 8.17 10.72 6.82
C ALA A 133 9.33 10.93 7.82
N ALA A 134 9.05 11.00 9.13
CA ALA A 134 10.06 11.17 10.18
C ALA A 134 10.87 9.89 10.49
N VAL A 135 10.27 8.70 10.29
CA VAL A 135 10.98 7.42 10.47
C VAL A 135 11.86 7.14 9.24
N LYS A 136 11.41 7.57 8.05
CA LYS A 136 12.19 7.47 6.80
C LYS A 136 13.43 8.37 6.83
N SER A 137 13.36 9.57 7.39
CA SER A 137 14.52 10.49 7.46
C SER A 137 15.63 10.02 8.42
N ALA A 138 15.28 9.44 9.57
CA ALA A 138 16.26 8.88 10.50
C ALA A 138 16.98 7.64 9.95
N LYS A 139 16.26 6.75 9.25
CA LYS A 139 16.87 5.59 8.57
C LYS A 139 17.82 6.01 7.44
N VAL A 140 17.48 7.07 6.69
CA VAL A 140 18.35 7.60 5.62
C VAL A 140 19.63 8.20 6.21
N ALA A 141 19.55 8.94 7.32
CA ALA A 141 20.74 9.51 7.97
C ALA A 141 21.70 8.42 8.49
N LYS A 142 21.16 7.33 9.05
CA LYS A 142 21.96 6.19 9.54
C LYS A 142 22.64 5.43 8.39
N LYS A 143 21.92 5.13 7.30
CA LYS A 143 22.49 4.48 6.09
C LYS A 143 23.58 5.35 5.42
N VAL A 144 23.43 6.68 5.44
CA VAL A 144 24.46 7.58 4.88
C VAL A 144 25.74 7.57 5.72
N ALA A 145 25.65 7.51 7.05
CA ALA A 145 26.81 7.41 7.92
C ALA A 145 27.55 6.07 7.76
N GLU A 146 26.81 4.98 7.57
CA GLU A 146 27.34 3.64 7.35
C GLU A 146 28.08 3.53 6.00
N LEU A 147 27.50 4.06 4.91
CA LEU A 147 28.18 4.13 3.61
C LEU A 147 29.45 5.01 3.64
N GLN A 148 29.47 6.05 4.46
CA GLN A 148 30.66 6.88 4.67
C GLN A 148 31.77 6.14 5.44
N ALA A 149 31.41 5.29 6.40
CA ALA A 149 32.37 4.45 7.13
C ALA A 149 32.98 3.37 6.22
N ILE A 150 32.14 2.68 5.44
CA ILE A 150 32.58 1.65 4.48
C ILE A 150 33.50 2.25 3.41
N ALA A 151 33.16 3.42 2.87
CA ALA A 151 34.02 4.10 1.89
C ALA A 151 35.40 4.49 2.47
N LYS A 152 35.46 4.83 3.76
CA LYS A 152 36.70 5.15 4.47
C LYS A 152 37.56 3.90 4.71
N GLU A 153 36.93 2.78 5.05
CA GLU A 153 37.60 1.50 5.27
C GLU A 153 38.15 0.89 3.97
N MET A 154 37.41 1.02 2.86
CA MET A 154 37.85 0.58 1.53
C MET A 154 38.90 1.51 0.88
N GLY A 155 39.35 2.58 1.55
CA GLY A 155 40.31 3.54 1.00
C GLY A 155 39.80 4.31 -0.23
N VAL A 156 38.49 4.26 -0.52
CA VAL A 156 37.88 4.92 -1.66
C VAL A 156 37.74 6.40 -1.33
N ARG A 157 38.66 7.23 -1.85
CA ARG A 157 38.53 8.69 -1.81
C ARG A 157 37.35 9.13 -2.69
N ILE A 158 36.18 9.30 -2.09
CA ILE A 158 35.06 9.96 -2.75
C ILE A 158 35.50 11.39 -3.05
N ALA A 159 35.58 11.74 -4.34
CA ALA A 159 36.06 13.05 -4.76
C ALA A 159 35.19 14.17 -4.12
N PRO A 160 35.78 15.23 -3.58
CA PRO A 160 35.07 16.35 -2.96
C PRO A 160 33.89 16.94 -3.76
N PRO A 161 33.91 17.05 -5.11
CA PRO A 161 32.76 17.55 -5.85
C PRO A 161 31.51 16.68 -5.72
N PHE A 162 31.67 15.34 -5.64
CA PHE A 162 30.53 14.43 -5.48
C PHE A 162 29.91 14.53 -4.09
N LEU A 163 30.73 14.80 -3.07
CA LEU A 163 30.27 15.09 -1.70
C LEU A 163 29.56 16.43 -1.61
N LYS A 164 29.96 17.45 -2.38
CA LYS A 164 29.24 18.74 -2.45
C LYS A 164 27.85 18.56 -3.03
N ASP A 165 27.68 17.72 -4.05
CA ASP A 165 26.37 17.47 -4.66
C ASP A 165 25.50 16.55 -3.79
N LEU A 166 26.10 15.57 -3.12
CA LEU A 166 25.38 14.73 -2.14
C LEU A 166 24.93 15.55 -0.91
N LYS A 167 25.78 16.46 -0.44
CA LYS A 167 25.46 17.37 0.66
C LYS A 167 24.35 18.34 0.25
N LYS A 168 24.38 18.89 -0.98
CA LYS A 168 23.28 19.71 -1.52
C LYS A 168 21.98 18.92 -1.64
N CYS A 169 22.00 17.66 -2.11
CA CYS A 169 20.81 16.82 -2.16
C CYS A 169 20.26 16.52 -0.77
N ARG A 170 21.13 16.21 0.20
CA ARG A 170 20.74 16.00 1.60
C ARG A 170 20.13 17.27 2.19
N ASP A 171 20.80 18.40 2.03
CA ASP A 171 20.38 19.68 2.59
C ASP A 171 19.05 20.14 1.94
N TYR A 172 18.85 19.92 0.63
CA TYR A 172 17.57 20.14 -0.05
C TYR A 172 16.44 19.27 0.50
N VAL A 173 16.70 17.98 0.75
CA VAL A 173 15.69 17.06 1.33
C VAL A 173 15.37 17.45 2.77
N VAL A 174 16.37 17.80 3.57
CA VAL A 174 16.19 18.26 4.96
C VAL A 174 15.44 19.58 5.00
N GLU A 175 15.80 20.57 4.17
CA GLU A 175 15.10 21.86 4.07
C GLU A 175 13.64 21.66 3.63
N LYS A 176 13.39 20.78 2.66
CA LYS A 176 12.04 20.48 2.17
C LYS A 176 11.21 19.74 3.22
N LEU A 177 11.83 18.85 4.00
CA LEU A 177 11.17 18.17 5.12
C LEU A 177 10.92 19.10 6.31
N GLN A 178 11.84 20.03 6.61
CA GLN A 178 11.68 21.05 7.64
C GLN A 178 10.59 22.05 7.25
N LYS A 179 10.57 22.52 5.99
CA LYS A 179 9.45 23.32 5.47
C LYS A 179 8.11 22.60 5.60
N LEU A 180 8.03 21.32 5.24
CA LEU A 180 6.81 20.51 5.43
C LEU A 180 6.43 20.25 6.91
N ALA A 181 7.36 20.48 7.84
CA ALA A 181 7.15 20.36 9.28
C ALA A 181 6.77 21.70 9.94
N THR A 182 7.36 22.81 9.49
CA THR A 182 7.13 24.17 10.04
C THR A 182 5.99 24.89 9.33
N GLU A 183 5.91 24.78 8.00
CA GLU A 183 4.68 25.03 7.26
C GLU A 183 3.84 23.79 7.52
N GLY A 184 3.10 23.78 8.63
CA GLY A 184 2.23 22.68 9.01
C GLY A 184 1.57 22.13 7.76
N ARG A 185 1.92 20.87 7.43
CA ARG A 185 1.35 20.08 6.35
C ARG A 185 -0.09 20.55 6.18
N PRO A 186 -0.56 21.03 4.99
CA PRO A 186 -1.90 21.58 4.84
C PRO A 186 -2.81 20.59 5.54
N VAL A 187 -3.38 21.05 6.66
CA VAL A 187 -4.06 20.20 7.64
C VAL A 187 -4.82 19.21 6.81
N LYS A 188 -4.50 17.90 6.97
CA LYS A 188 -5.23 16.79 6.37
C LYS A 188 -6.67 17.23 6.53
N ARG A 189 -7.28 17.72 5.43
CA ARG A 189 -8.46 18.59 5.54
C ARG A 189 -9.31 17.86 6.53
N GLU A 190 -9.52 18.48 7.70
CA GLU A 190 -10.54 17.99 8.59
C GLU A 190 -11.68 17.74 7.62
N LYS A 191 -12.25 16.53 7.62
CA LYS A 191 -13.50 16.32 6.91
C LYS A 191 -14.48 17.22 7.68
N VAL A 192 -14.36 18.56 7.54
CA VAL A 192 -15.45 19.49 7.44
C VAL A 192 -16.35 18.72 6.53
N LYS A 193 -17.37 18.13 7.17
CA LYS A 193 -18.45 17.42 6.56
C LYS A 193 -19.04 18.49 5.67
N LYS A 194 -18.46 18.64 4.48
CA LYS A 194 -18.81 19.66 3.51
C LYS A 194 -20.25 19.31 3.28
N GLU A 195 -21.15 20.13 3.84
CA GLU A 195 -22.58 19.89 3.83
C GLU A 195 -22.86 19.46 2.41
N ARG A 196 -23.20 18.18 2.25
CA ARG A 196 -23.37 17.60 0.92
C ARG A 196 -24.50 18.43 0.36
N LYS A 197 -24.18 19.40 -0.51
CA LYS A 197 -25.19 20.28 -1.13
C LYS A 197 -26.30 19.34 -1.55
N ALA A 198 -27.48 19.55 -0.95
CA ALA A 198 -28.61 18.64 -1.08
C ALA A 198 -28.70 18.24 -2.54
N GLY A 199 -28.53 16.95 -2.81
CA GLY A 199 -28.44 16.45 -4.17
C GLY A 199 -29.69 16.91 -4.90
N GLY A 200 -29.55 17.89 -5.79
CA GLY A 200 -30.66 18.39 -6.58
C GLY A 200 -31.39 17.20 -7.19
N LYS A 201 -32.73 17.23 -7.13
CA LYS A 201 -33.61 16.16 -7.61
C LYS A 201 -33.04 15.61 -8.93
N ARG A 202 -32.56 14.37 -8.92
CA ARG A 202 -32.09 13.70 -10.13
C ARG A 202 -33.32 13.49 -11.00
N GLY A 203 -33.40 14.17 -12.13
CA GLY A 203 -34.47 13.94 -13.10
C GLY A 203 -34.44 12.49 -13.61
N PRO A 204 -35.54 11.97 -14.17
CA PRO A 204 -35.69 10.60 -14.66
C PRO A 204 -34.92 10.33 -15.98
N GLY A 205 -33.70 10.84 -16.11
CA GLY A 205 -32.86 10.69 -17.31
C GLY A 205 -31.62 9.82 -17.07
N PRO A 206 -30.97 9.34 -18.15
CA PRO A 206 -29.68 8.68 -18.06
C PRO A 206 -28.68 9.59 -17.34
N GLY A 207 -27.90 9.04 -16.41
CA GLY A 207 -26.88 9.81 -15.70
C GLY A 207 -25.65 10.11 -16.57
N ILE A 208 -24.82 11.07 -16.16
CA ILE A 208 -23.58 11.47 -16.86
C ILE A 208 -22.74 10.25 -17.27
N ILE A 209 -22.56 9.27 -16.39
CA ILE A 209 -21.74 8.06 -16.66
C ILE A 209 -22.37 7.21 -17.77
N ALA A 210 -23.69 7.05 -17.77
CA ALA A 210 -24.40 6.30 -18.81
C ALA A 210 -24.28 7.00 -20.17
N THR A 211 -24.42 8.33 -20.21
CA THR A 211 -24.25 9.11 -21.44
C THR A 211 -22.81 9.05 -21.96
N ILE A 212 -21.79 9.09 -21.09
CA ILE A 212 -20.40 8.89 -21.50
C ILE A 212 -20.22 7.50 -22.13
N PHE A 213 -20.80 6.47 -21.52
CA PHE A 213 -20.72 5.10 -22.04
C PHE A 213 -21.36 4.97 -23.43
N GLU A 214 -22.59 5.47 -23.60
CA GLU A 214 -23.31 5.43 -24.89
C GLU A 214 -22.58 6.19 -26.01
N PHE A 215 -21.86 7.26 -25.64
CA PHE A 215 -21.11 8.05 -26.60
C PHE A 215 -19.81 7.36 -27.00
N VAL A 216 -19.08 6.80 -26.04
CA VAL A 216 -17.82 6.08 -26.29
C VAL A 216 -18.06 4.72 -26.94
N SER A 217 -19.18 4.04 -26.68
CA SER A 217 -19.49 2.76 -27.32
C SER A 217 -19.73 2.85 -28.82
N LYS A 218 -20.07 4.03 -29.33
CA LYS A 218 -20.18 4.32 -30.77
C LYS A 218 -18.84 4.68 -31.42
N ALA A 219 -17.81 4.96 -30.60
CA ALA A 219 -16.49 5.32 -31.08
C ALA A 219 -15.75 4.08 -31.60
N THR A 220 -15.31 4.14 -32.86
CA THR A 220 -14.53 3.07 -33.51
C THR A 220 -13.11 3.55 -33.76
N ALA A 221 -12.20 2.63 -34.09
CA ALA A 221 -10.82 2.99 -34.43
C ALA A 221 -10.70 4.03 -35.56
N LYS A 222 -11.69 4.10 -36.46
CA LYS A 222 -11.74 5.07 -37.57
C LYS A 222 -12.23 6.45 -37.13
N SER A 223 -13.07 6.50 -36.09
CA SER A 223 -13.68 7.71 -35.56
C SER A 223 -13.51 7.75 -34.04
N PRO A 224 -12.28 7.96 -33.54
CA PRO A 224 -12.01 8.03 -32.12
C PRO A 224 -12.51 9.36 -31.56
N VAL A 225 -12.88 9.36 -30.28
CA VAL A 225 -13.54 10.51 -29.63
C VAL A 225 -12.60 11.16 -28.62
N LYS A 226 -12.44 12.50 -28.67
CA LYS A 226 -11.62 13.25 -27.70
C LYS A 226 -12.43 13.59 -26.45
N LYS A 227 -11.74 13.83 -25.34
CA LYS A 227 -12.39 14.23 -24.07
C LYS A 227 -13.21 15.52 -24.22
N ASP A 228 -12.74 16.44 -25.05
CA ASP A 228 -13.40 17.73 -25.28
C ASP A 228 -14.73 17.54 -26.00
N ASP A 229 -14.81 16.59 -26.96
CA ASP A 229 -16.05 16.24 -27.66
C ASP A 229 -17.07 15.61 -26.70
N ILE A 230 -16.61 14.74 -25.79
CA ILE A 230 -17.45 14.15 -24.74
C ILE A 230 -17.99 15.25 -23.84
N LEU A 231 -17.14 16.20 -23.43
CA LEU A 231 -17.53 17.29 -22.56
C LEU A 231 -18.55 18.24 -23.24
N ALA A 232 -18.37 18.52 -24.53
CA ALA A 232 -19.31 19.29 -25.32
C ALA A 232 -20.68 18.59 -25.39
N HIS A 233 -20.71 17.27 -25.65
CA HIS A 233 -21.94 16.49 -25.68
C HIS A 233 -22.63 16.45 -24.31
N LEU A 234 -21.87 16.37 -23.22
CA LEU A 234 -22.42 16.40 -21.86
C LEU A 234 -23.00 17.77 -21.49
N LYS A 235 -22.40 18.88 -21.92
CA LYS A 235 -22.95 20.23 -21.69
C LYS A 235 -24.29 20.43 -22.38
N GLU A 236 -24.46 19.85 -23.57
CA GLU A 236 -25.72 19.89 -24.31
C GLU A 236 -26.82 19.08 -23.58
N LYS A 237 -26.48 17.90 -23.06
CA LYS A 237 -27.42 17.00 -22.39
C LYS A 237 -27.72 17.38 -20.94
N PHE A 238 -26.76 17.99 -20.25
CA PHE A 238 -26.84 18.34 -18.83
C PHE A 238 -26.41 19.80 -18.59
N PRO A 239 -27.13 20.78 -19.14
CA PRO A 239 -26.77 22.19 -19.01
C PRO A 239 -26.80 22.68 -17.55
N GLU A 240 -27.56 22.02 -16.66
CA GLU A 240 -27.57 22.39 -15.23
C GLU A 240 -26.31 21.96 -14.47
N ARG A 241 -25.45 21.14 -15.06
CA ARG A 241 -24.27 20.57 -14.38
C ARG A 241 -23.03 21.42 -14.63
N GLU A 242 -22.21 21.57 -13.59
CA GLU A 242 -20.94 22.29 -13.69
C GLU A 242 -19.94 21.53 -14.57
N GLU A 243 -19.38 22.22 -15.55
CA GLU A 243 -18.37 21.70 -16.49
C GLU A 243 -17.19 21.02 -15.78
N LYS A 244 -16.67 21.63 -14.71
CA LYS A 244 -15.54 21.08 -13.93
C LYS A 244 -15.87 19.72 -13.34
N SER A 245 -17.12 19.54 -12.88
CA SER A 245 -17.60 18.28 -12.32
C SER A 245 -17.71 17.19 -13.39
N MET A 246 -18.21 17.56 -14.58
CA MET A 246 -18.30 16.64 -15.72
C MET A 246 -16.91 16.23 -16.22
N SER A 247 -15.99 17.18 -16.38
CA SER A 247 -14.60 16.92 -16.80
C SER A 247 -13.86 15.99 -15.82
N ALA A 248 -14.01 16.23 -14.51
CA ALA A 248 -13.46 15.34 -13.48
C ALA A 248 -14.01 13.91 -13.62
N THR A 249 -15.31 13.77 -13.89
CA THR A 249 -15.95 12.48 -14.12
C THR A 249 -15.37 11.77 -15.35
N ILE A 250 -15.20 12.47 -16.48
CA ILE A 250 -14.59 11.91 -17.70
C ILE A 250 -13.17 11.36 -17.40
N ASN A 251 -12.36 12.11 -16.65
CA ASN A 251 -10.99 11.72 -16.33
C ASN A 251 -10.89 10.48 -15.44
N VAL A 252 -11.82 10.31 -14.51
CA VAL A 252 -11.87 9.11 -13.64
C VAL A 252 -12.43 7.91 -14.40
N GLN A 253 -13.39 8.14 -15.30
CA GLN A 253 -14.09 7.07 -16.00
C GLN A 253 -13.26 6.45 -17.14
N LEU A 254 -12.51 7.27 -17.90
CA LEU A 254 -11.78 6.83 -19.09
C LEU A 254 -10.25 6.74 -18.91
N PRO A 255 -9.59 5.66 -19.36
CA PRO A 255 -10.18 4.43 -19.93
C PRO A 255 -10.52 3.38 -18.85
N GLY A 256 -9.91 3.47 -17.66
CA GLY A 256 -9.75 2.31 -16.78
C GLY A 256 -10.98 1.90 -15.97
N ARG A 257 -11.81 2.84 -15.48
CA ARG A 257 -12.98 2.47 -14.68
C ARG A 257 -14.09 1.91 -15.55
N MET A 258 -14.39 2.56 -16.68
CA MET A 258 -15.38 2.06 -17.62
C MET A 258 -15.00 0.70 -18.22
N ALA A 259 -13.74 0.51 -18.61
CA ALA A 259 -13.31 -0.76 -19.19
C ALA A 259 -13.57 -1.95 -18.23
N ARG A 260 -13.31 -1.76 -16.94
CA ARG A 260 -13.55 -2.78 -15.89
C ARG A 260 -15.02 -2.97 -15.55
N GLU A 261 -15.76 -1.88 -15.34
CA GLU A 261 -17.17 -1.97 -14.88
C GLU A 261 -18.14 -2.42 -15.98
N LYS A 262 -17.80 -2.18 -17.25
CA LYS A 262 -18.66 -2.49 -18.40
C LYS A 262 -18.12 -3.60 -19.29
N ASN A 263 -16.99 -4.21 -18.93
CA ASN A 263 -16.35 -5.28 -19.70
C ASN A 263 -16.14 -4.91 -21.18
N ILE A 264 -15.68 -3.68 -21.45
CA ILE A 264 -15.37 -3.21 -22.81
C ILE A 264 -13.90 -2.80 -22.94
N ASN A 265 -13.30 -3.07 -24.09
CA ASN A 265 -11.90 -2.72 -24.33
C ASN A 265 -11.77 -1.31 -24.90
N ILE A 266 -11.62 -0.31 -24.01
CA ILE A 266 -11.41 1.09 -24.42
C ILE A 266 -9.92 1.36 -24.59
N VAL A 267 -9.51 1.66 -25.82
CA VAL A 267 -8.12 1.98 -26.16
C VAL A 267 -7.97 3.48 -26.39
N LYS A 268 -6.85 4.03 -25.92
CA LYS A 268 -6.45 5.42 -26.19
C LYS A 268 -5.47 5.43 -27.37
N ASN A 269 -5.72 6.25 -28.39
CA ASN A 269 -4.81 6.42 -29.52
C ASN A 269 -3.67 7.41 -29.20
N ALA A 270 -2.73 7.58 -30.15
CA ALA A 270 -1.59 8.49 -30.00
C ALA A 270 -1.99 9.96 -29.81
N GLU A 271 -3.11 10.38 -30.41
CA GLU A 271 -3.66 11.74 -30.30
C GLU A 271 -4.44 11.98 -28.99
N GLY A 272 -4.59 10.94 -28.17
CA GLY A 272 -5.31 10.99 -26.90
C GLY A 272 -6.82 10.89 -26.98
N ALA A 273 -7.36 10.49 -28.13
CA ALA A 273 -8.75 10.12 -28.33
C ALA A 273 -9.00 8.64 -27.95
N PHE A 274 -10.25 8.31 -27.64
CA PHE A 274 -10.68 7.00 -27.14
C PHE A 274 -11.60 6.30 -28.15
N TYR A 275 -11.46 4.99 -28.27
CA TYR A 275 -12.35 4.15 -29.08
C TYR A 275 -12.49 2.76 -28.45
N VAL A 276 -13.57 2.05 -28.81
CA VAL A 276 -13.76 0.65 -28.41
C VAL A 276 -13.10 -0.25 -29.45
N LYS A 277 -12.31 -1.21 -28.98
CA LYS A 277 -11.64 -2.22 -29.80
C LYS A 277 -12.37 -3.56 -29.75
#